data_AF-A0A0D0PWU3-F1
#
_entry.id   AF-A0A0D0PWU3-F1
#
_cell.length_a   1.000
_cell.length_b   1.000
_cell.length_c   1.000
_cell.angle_alpha   90.00
_cell.angle_beta   90.00
_cell.angle_gamma   90.00
#
_symmetry.space_group_name_H-M   'P 1'
#
loop_
_entity.id
_entity.type
_entity.pdbx_description
1 polymer ?
#
loop_
_entity_poly.entity_id
_entity_poly.type
_entity_poly.pdbx_seq_one_letter_code
_entity_poly.pdbx_strand_id
1 'polypeptide(L)'
;MAVPTTLDHAVTDYSLPHAYWLARASDLAYQDDATVEQQAHDWGFPTVRHHVTAFTPPFPLQDTQAYTAASDRMIIGPVGLVRRF
;
A
#
# COMPACT_ATOMS: atom_id res chain seq x y z
N MET A 1 14.23 0.68 18.28
CA MET A 1 14.47 1.62 17.16
C MET A 1 13.49 2.78 17.32
N ALA A 2 13.89 4.02 17.06
CA ALA A 2 12.94 5.14 16.99
C ALA A 2 11.99 4.95 15.80
N VAL A 3 10.73 5.38 15.93
CA VAL A 3 9.76 5.27 14.84
C VAL A 3 10.22 6.16 13.67
N PRO A 4 10.41 5.61 12.46
CA PRO A 4 10.77 6.42 11.29
C PRO A 4 9.66 7.42 10.97
N THR A 5 10.04 8.65 10.66
CA THR A 5 9.09 9.74 10.34
C THR A 5 9.05 10.09 8.85
N THR A 6 10.00 9.56 8.07
CA THR A 6 10.11 9.82 6.63
C THR A 6 10.37 8.51 5.90
N LEU A 7 9.67 8.32 4.78
CA LEU A 7 9.90 7.22 3.86
C LEU A 7 10.91 7.69 2.80
N ASP A 8 12.11 7.11 2.82
CA ASP A 8 13.14 7.40 1.82
C ASP A 8 12.90 6.57 0.55
N HIS A 9 12.59 7.26 -0.55
CA HIS A 9 12.30 6.65 -1.87
C HIS A 9 13.56 6.24 -2.63
N ALA A 10 14.76 6.57 -2.15
CA ALA A 10 16.02 6.22 -2.80
C ALA A 10 16.66 4.94 -2.26
N VAL A 11 16.05 4.30 -1.24
CA VAL A 11 16.59 3.08 -0.62
C VAL A 11 16.58 1.93 -1.62
N THR A 12 17.74 1.32 -1.81
CA THR A 12 17.93 0.09 -2.61
C THR A 12 18.36 -1.12 -1.78
N ASP A 13 18.68 -0.91 -0.51
CA ASP A 13 19.15 -1.94 0.42
C ASP A 13 18.09 -2.30 1.47
N TYR A 14 18.27 -3.44 2.14
CA TYR A 14 17.38 -3.86 3.23
C TYR A 14 17.71 -3.16 4.54
N SER A 15 16.73 -2.51 5.15
CA SER A 15 16.87 -1.88 6.45
C SER A 15 15.59 -1.95 7.26
N LEU A 16 15.72 -1.93 8.60
CA LEU A 16 14.57 -1.93 9.51
C LEU A 16 13.63 -0.72 9.29
N PRO A 17 14.12 0.53 9.11
CA PRO A 17 13.26 1.66 8.80
C PRO A 17 12.43 1.45 7.53
N HIS A 18 13.02 0.85 6.50
CA HIS A 18 12.29 0.58 5.25
C HIS A 18 11.27 -0.54 5.42
N ALA A 19 11.61 -1.62 6.14
CA ALA A 19 10.67 -2.70 6.47
C ALA A 19 9.45 -2.20 7.26
N TYR A 20 9.64 -1.22 8.17
CA TYR A 20 8.54 -0.55 8.86
C TYR A 20 7.56 0.10 7.88
N TRP A 21 8.06 0.82 6.87
CA TRP A 21 7.20 1.46 5.88
C TRP A 21 6.48 0.47 4.97
N LEU A 22 7.09 -0.67 4.64
CA LEU A 22 6.40 -1.76 3.92
C LEU A 22 5.25 -2.34 4.76
N ALA A 23 5.44 -2.47 6.07
CA ALA A 23 4.36 -2.87 6.97
C ALA A 23 3.24 -1.82 7.03
N ARG A 24 3.57 -0.52 7.10
CA ARG A 24 2.59 0.57 7.05
C ARG A 24 1.82 0.61 5.73
N ALA A 25 2.48 0.39 4.60
CA ALA A 25 1.82 0.30 3.29
C ALA A 25 0.89 -0.91 3.22
N SER A 26 1.28 -2.04 3.80
CA SER A 26 0.44 -3.24 3.87
C SER A 26 -0.82 -3.04 4.72
N ASP A 27 -0.70 -2.32 5.83
CA ASP A 27 -1.84 -1.92 6.68
C ASP A 27 -2.77 -0.94 5.95
N LEU A 28 -2.20 0.01 5.19
CA LEU A 28 -2.95 0.98 4.39
C LEU A 28 -3.81 0.32 3.31
N ALA A 29 -3.41 -0.85 2.78
CA ALA A 29 -4.15 -1.57 1.73
C ALA A 29 -5.56 -2.06 2.17
N TYR A 30 -5.85 -2.05 3.48
CA TYR A 30 -7.15 -2.39 4.03
C TYR A 30 -8.08 -1.19 4.22
N GLN A 31 -7.61 0.03 3.95
CA GLN A 31 -8.40 1.25 4.08
C GLN A 31 -9.18 1.58 2.81
N ASP A 32 -10.09 2.54 2.89
CA ASP A 32 -10.80 3.05 1.71
C ASP A 32 -9.88 3.85 0.77
N ASP A 33 -10.30 3.99 -0.48
CA ASP A 33 -9.48 4.59 -1.55
C ASP A 33 -9.07 6.04 -1.22
N ALA A 34 -9.94 6.85 -0.61
CA ALA A 34 -9.61 8.24 -0.30
C ALA A 34 -8.54 8.34 0.80
N THR A 35 -8.63 7.46 1.82
CA THR A 35 -7.60 7.35 2.86
C THR A 35 -6.25 6.91 2.28
N VAL A 36 -6.27 5.94 1.36
CA VAL A 36 -5.07 5.47 0.66
C VAL A 36 -4.43 6.59 -0.16
N GLU A 37 -5.21 7.32 -0.97
CA GLU A 37 -4.72 8.43 -1.80
C GLU A 37 -4.08 9.52 -0.96
N GLN A 38 -4.78 10.01 0.07
CA GLN A 38 -4.25 11.06 0.94
C GLN A 38 -2.94 10.62 1.63
N GLN A 39 -2.93 9.42 2.21
CA GLN A 39 -1.77 8.94 2.95
C GLN A 39 -0.57 8.68 2.03
N ALA A 40 -0.79 8.18 0.81
CA ALA A 40 0.26 7.98 -0.18
C ALA A 40 0.84 9.32 -0.66
N HIS A 41 0.00 10.35 -0.85
CA HIS A 41 0.45 11.70 -1.14
C HIS A 41 1.28 12.30 0.00
N ASP A 42 0.88 12.09 1.25
CA ASP A 42 1.65 12.53 2.43
C ASP A 42 3.02 11.82 2.52
N TRP A 43 3.14 10.60 1.99
CA TRP A 43 4.41 9.89 1.86
C TRP A 43 5.23 10.33 0.64
N GLY A 44 4.72 11.22 -0.20
CA GLY A 44 5.43 11.73 -1.38
C GLY A 44 5.25 10.87 -2.63
N PHE A 45 4.21 10.02 -2.71
CA PHE A 45 3.82 9.35 -3.93
C PHE A 45 2.81 10.21 -4.72
N PRO A 46 3.20 10.82 -5.85
CA PRO A 46 2.29 11.65 -6.65
C PRO A 46 1.27 10.84 -7.45
N THR A 47 1.48 9.54 -7.63
CA THR A 47 0.57 8.68 -8.41
C THR A 47 0.10 7.51 -7.57
N VAL A 48 -1.22 7.31 -7.53
CA VAL A 48 -1.87 6.15 -6.90
C VAL A 48 -2.81 5.50 -7.91
N ARG A 49 -2.82 4.17 -7.96
CA ARG A 49 -3.77 3.37 -8.75
C ARG A 49 -4.39 2.30 -7.87
N HIS A 50 -5.71 2.21 -7.89
CA HIS A 50 -6.46 1.22 -7.14
C HIS A 50 -6.80 0.03 -8.03
N HIS A 51 -6.74 -1.16 -7.44
CA HIS A 51 -7.09 -2.41 -8.09
C HIS A 51 -8.09 -3.12 -7.19
N VAL A 52 -9.29 -3.36 -7.71
CA VAL A 52 -10.33 -4.08 -7.00
C VAL A 52 -10.71 -5.28 -7.84
N THR A 53 -10.60 -6.46 -7.24
CA THR A 53 -11.15 -7.69 -7.82
C THR A 53 -12.35 -8.11 -6.98
N ALA A 54 -13.54 -7.96 -7.56
CA ALA A 54 -14.75 -8.48 -6.96
C ALA A 54 -14.78 -10.02 -7.07
N PHE A 55 -15.18 -10.68 -5.99
CA PHE A 55 -15.43 -12.12 -5.97
C PHE A 55 -16.42 -12.47 -7.08
N THR A 56 -15.97 -13.34 -7.97
CA THR A 56 -16.82 -14.00 -8.95
C THR A 56 -16.61 -15.51 -8.77
N PRO A 57 -17.67 -16.31 -8.54
CA PRO A 57 -17.55 -17.76 -8.46
C PRO A 57 -16.77 -18.35 -9.65
N PRO A 58 -16.03 -19.47 -9.49
CA PRO A 58 -16.13 -20.46 -8.41
C PRO A 58 -15.03 -20.37 -7.34
N PHE A 59 -14.11 -19.41 -7.41
CA PHE A 59 -12.95 -19.35 -6.52
C PHE A 59 -13.32 -18.77 -5.15
N PRO A 60 -13.04 -19.45 -4.02
CA PRO A 60 -13.41 -18.99 -2.68
C PRO A 60 -12.50 -17.86 -2.15
N LEU A 61 -12.15 -16.90 -3.00
CA LEU A 61 -11.36 -15.73 -2.65
C LEU A 61 -12.32 -14.58 -2.37
N GLN A 62 -12.16 -13.93 -1.21
CA GLN A 62 -12.92 -12.73 -0.89
C GLN A 62 -12.51 -11.58 -1.82
N ASP A 63 -13.34 -10.54 -1.90
CA ASP A 63 -12.99 -9.32 -2.62
C ASP A 63 -11.56 -8.90 -2.23
N THR A 64 -10.71 -8.70 -3.22
CA THR A 64 -9.32 -8.32 -2.98
C THR A 64 -9.13 -6.89 -3.45
N GLN A 65 -8.55 -6.07 -2.57
CA GLN A 65 -8.17 -4.70 -2.88
C GLN A 65 -6.65 -4.60 -2.83
N ALA A 66 -6.11 -3.86 -3.76
CA ALA A 66 -4.71 -3.50 -3.77
C ALA A 66 -4.60 -2.07 -4.29
N TYR A 67 -3.48 -1.43 -3.98
CA TYR A 67 -3.14 -0.18 -4.64
C TYR A 67 -1.68 -0.23 -5.10
N THR A 68 -1.34 0.63 -6.02
CA THR A 68 0.04 0.91 -6.42
C THR A 68 0.30 2.39 -6.21
N ALA A 69 1.26 2.72 -5.36
CA ALA A 69 1.75 4.08 -5.18
C ALA A 69 3.12 4.21 -5.85
N ALA A 70 3.32 5.27 -6.63
CA ALA A 70 4.51 5.46 -7.45
C ALA A 70 5.05 6.89 -7.37
N SER A 71 6.38 6.98 -7.30
CA SER A 71 7.20 8.18 -7.45
C SER A 71 8.29 7.91 -8.49
N ASP A 72 9.12 8.89 -8.80
CA ASP A 72 10.21 8.73 -9.77
C ASP A 72 11.28 7.72 -9.35
N ARG A 73 11.34 7.34 -8.06
CA ARG A 73 12.38 6.46 -7.50
C ARG A 73 11.86 5.18 -6.88
N MET A 74 10.57 5.10 -6.56
CA MET A 74 10.01 3.98 -5.83
C MET A 74 8.58 3.68 -6.27
N ILE A 75 8.26 2.38 -6.31
CA ILE A 75 6.90 1.85 -6.45
C ILE A 75 6.62 0.91 -5.28
N ILE A 76 5.46 1.06 -4.63
CA ILE A 76 4.96 0.14 -3.60
C ILE A 76 3.59 -0.40 -4.03
N GLY A 77 3.40 -1.71 -3.94
CA GLY A 77 2.17 -2.39 -4.35
C GLY A 77 1.68 -3.44 -3.35
N PRO A 78 1.09 -3.04 -2.22
CA PRO A 78 0.56 -3.95 -1.22
C PRO A 78 -0.83 -4.47 -1.61
N VAL A 79 -1.19 -5.65 -1.10
CA VAL A 79 -2.47 -6.32 -1.35
C VAL A 79 -3.16 -6.60 -0.01
N GLY A 80 -4.45 -6.23 0.09
CA GLY A 80 -5.31 -6.49 1.23
C GLY A 80 -6.54 -7.32 0.82
N LEU A 81 -6.90 -8.30 1.65
CA LEU A 81 -8.14 -9.08 1.46
C LEU A 81 -9.29 -8.37 2.18
N VAL A 82 -10.35 -8.00 1.46
CA VAL A 82 -11.49 -7.25 2.00
C VAL A 82 -12.65 -8.18 2.31
N ARG A 83 -13.16 -8.13 3.55
CA ARG A 83 -14.43 -8.75 3.92
C ARG A 83 -15.57 -7.77 3.68
N ARG A 84 -16.41 -8.01 2.68
CA ARG A 84 -17.78 -7.47 2.70
C ARG A 84 -18.67 -8.41 3.53
N PHE A 85 -19.29 -7.87 4.58
CA PHE A 85 -20.38 -8.52 5.32
C PHE A 85 -21.70 -8.31 4.58
#